data_AF-A0AAU7DH53-F1
#
_entry.id   AF-A0AAU7DH53-F1
#
_cell.length_a   1.000
_cell.length_b   1.000
_cell.length_c   1.000
_cell.angle_alpha   90.00
_cell.angle_beta   90.00
_cell.angle_gamma   90.00
#
_symmetry.space_group_name_H-M   'P 1'
#
loop_
_entity.id
_entity.type
_entity.pdbx_description
1 polymer ?
#
loop_
_entity_poly.entity_id
_entity_poly.type
_entity_poly.pdbx_seq_one_letter_code
_entity_poly.pdbx_strand_id
1 'polypeptide(L)'
;MIKGFRDFILRGNVLDLAVGLIMGVAFGAVVTSLVKDVLTPFIGNIFGKPDFSSISYNHIMIGNFLNAVITFLMVAASVYFFIVMPANALMARIKGPVPEVPPASKVCPQCLSDIPIRAQRCSHCTQLVA
;
A
#
# COMPACT_ATOMS: atom_id res chain seq x y z
N MET A 1 13.05 31.77 8.97
CA MET A 1 12.00 30.82 8.56
C MET A 1 12.48 29.75 7.58
N ILE A 2 13.11 30.10 6.45
CA ILE A 2 13.56 29.12 5.44
C ILE A 2 14.54 28.06 5.98
N LYS A 3 15.46 28.42 6.88
CA LYS A 3 16.35 27.44 7.54
C LYS A 3 15.58 26.43 8.41
N GLY A 4 14.63 26.90 9.22
CA GLY A 4 13.80 26.03 10.07
C GLY A 4 12.84 25.11 9.29
N PHE A 5 12.35 25.57 8.13
CA PHE A 5 11.56 24.73 7.23
C PHE A 5 12.42 23.64 6.56
N ARG A 6 13.64 23.99 6.13
CA ARG A 6 14.61 23.03 5.60
C ARG A 6 14.97 21.98 6.67
N ASP A 7 15.24 22.39 7.90
CA ASP A 7 15.53 21.47 9.02
C ASP A 7 14.32 20.61 9.44
N PHE A 8 13.10 21.01 9.09
CA PHE A 8 11.90 20.22 9.28
C PHE A 8 11.74 19.15 8.17
N ILE A 9 11.91 19.53 6.90
CA ILE A 9 11.84 18.61 5.75
C ILE A 9 12.99 17.59 5.76
N LEU A 10 14.18 18.00 6.21
CA LEU A 10 15.36 17.12 6.31
C LEU A 10 15.24 16.07 7.43
N ARG A 11 14.18 16.09 8.25
CA ARG A 11 13.85 14.96 9.11
C ARG A 11 13.39 13.83 8.20
N GLY A 12 14.27 12.88 7.89
CA GLY A 12 14.04 11.82 6.89
C GLY A 12 12.70 11.10 7.00
N ASN A 13 12.17 10.92 8.22
CA ASN A 13 10.85 10.35 8.46
C ASN A 13 9.69 11.11 7.79
N VAL A 14 9.78 12.43 7.64
CA VAL A 14 8.75 13.27 7.00
C VAL A 14 8.83 13.15 5.48
N LEU A 15 10.05 13.10 4.93
CA LEU A 15 10.25 13.01 3.49
C LEU A 15 9.78 11.66 2.94
N ASP A 16 10.14 10.55 3.60
CA ASP A 16 9.72 9.21 3.18
C ASP A 16 8.20 9.04 3.26
N LEU A 17 7.58 9.58 4.32
CA LEU A 17 6.12 9.58 4.47
C LEU A 17 5.43 10.44 3.41
N ALA A 18 5.99 11.61 3.08
CA ALA A 18 5.46 12.49 2.05
C ALA A 18 5.53 11.84 0.65
N VAL A 19 6.67 11.23 0.32
CA VAL A 19 6.84 10.51 -0.96
C VAL A 19 5.88 9.33 -1.03
N GLY A 20 5.74 8.55 0.05
CA GLY A 20 4.81 7.42 0.12
C GLY A 20 3.36 7.85 -0.13
N LEU A 21 2.90 8.95 0.47
CA LEU A 21 1.55 9.47 0.27
C LEU A 21 1.33 9.94 -1.18
N ILE A 22 2.25 10.71 -1.74
CA ILE A 22 2.14 11.24 -3.11
C ILE A 22 2.10 10.09 -4.12
N MET A 23 2.99 9.11 -3.97
CA MET A 23 3.02 7.92 -4.82
C MET A 23 1.74 7.09 -4.67
N GLY A 24 1.21 6.97 -3.45
CA GLY A 24 -0.06 6.28 -3.19
C GLY A 24 -1.26 6.93 -3.89
N VAL A 25 -1.38 8.26 -3.83
CA VAL A 25 -2.47 8.99 -4.52
C VAL A 25 -2.33 8.88 -6.04
N ALA A 26 -1.11 9.09 -6.56
CA ALA A 26 -0.86 9.00 -8.00
C ALA A 26 -1.15 7.60 -8.53
N PHE A 27 -0.73 6.56 -7.79
CA PHE A 27 -1.00 5.17 -8.14
C PHE A 27 -2.49 4.84 -8.11
N GLY A 28 -3.22 5.33 -7.10
CA GLY A 28 -4.68 5.17 -7.02
C GLY A 28 -5.41 5.76 -8.23
N ALA A 29 -4.95 6.89 -8.76
CA ALA A 29 -5.50 7.48 -9.97
C ALA A 29 -5.28 6.58 -11.21
N VAL A 30 -4.08 6.01 -11.37
CA VAL A 30 -3.75 5.08 -12.48
C VAL A 30 -4.58 3.79 -12.39
N VAL A 31 -4.74 3.25 -11.20
CA VAL A 31 -5.59 2.06 -11.00
C VAL A 31 -7.05 2.38 -11.31
N THR A 32 -7.52 3.54 -10.88
CA THR A 32 -8.89 3.98 -11.11
C THR A 32 -9.17 4.16 -12.61
N SER A 33 -8.24 4.75 -13.38
CA SER A 33 -8.38 4.87 -14.83
C SER A 33 -8.31 3.51 -15.52
N LEU A 34 -7.42 2.60 -15.11
CA LEU A 34 -7.38 1.24 -15.66
C LEU A 34 -8.73 0.53 -15.48
N VAL A 35 -9.35 0.65 -14.31
CA VAL A 35 -10.64 -0.02 -14.05
C VAL A 35 -11.76 0.66 -14.81
N LYS A 36 -11.88 1.98 -14.72
CA LYS A 36 -12.98 2.73 -15.34
C LYS A 36 -12.90 2.75 -16.87
N ASP A 37 -11.72 2.95 -17.42
CA ASP A 37 -11.53 3.23 -18.85
C ASP A 37 -11.19 1.97 -19.67
N VAL A 38 -10.67 0.91 -19.02
CA VAL A 38 -10.29 -0.34 -19.71
C VAL A 38 -11.19 -1.50 -19.28
N LEU A 39 -11.29 -1.80 -17.99
CA LEU A 39 -12.00 -3.01 -17.54
C LEU A 39 -13.53 -2.88 -17.62
N THR A 40 -14.11 -1.79 -17.14
CA THR A 40 -15.56 -1.57 -17.18
C THR A 40 -16.15 -1.63 -18.60
N PRO A 41 -15.59 -0.96 -19.63
CA PRO A 41 -16.12 -1.09 -20.99
C PRO A 41 -15.87 -2.48 -21.59
N PHE A 42 -14.74 -3.14 -21.27
CA PHE A 42 -14.46 -4.49 -21.74
C PHE A 42 -15.47 -5.51 -21.18
N ILE A 43 -15.77 -5.41 -19.88
CA ILE A 43 -16.78 -6.24 -19.22
C ILE A 43 -18.18 -5.86 -19.71
N GLY A 44 -18.45 -4.57 -19.89
CA GLY A 44 -19.72 -4.05 -20.40
C GLY A 44 -20.06 -4.55 -21.81
N ASN A 45 -19.05 -4.75 -22.66
CA ASN A 45 -19.23 -5.29 -24.00
C ASN A 45 -19.48 -6.81 -24.02
N ILE A 46 -18.99 -7.54 -23.01
CA ILE A 46 -19.13 -9.02 -22.94
C ILE A 46 -20.39 -9.43 -22.15
N PHE A 47 -20.67 -8.75 -21.03
CA PHE A 47 -21.72 -9.13 -20.07
C PHE A 47 -22.91 -8.16 -20.05
N GLY A 48 -22.87 -7.08 -20.84
CA GLY A 48 -23.88 -6.01 -20.82
C GLY A 48 -23.61 -4.96 -19.75
N LYS A 49 -24.47 -3.95 -19.64
CA LYS A 49 -24.30 -2.83 -18.69
C LYS A 49 -24.41 -3.33 -17.25
N PRO A 50 -23.34 -3.26 -16.41
CA PRO A 50 -23.41 -3.63 -14.99
C PRO A 50 -24.06 -2.49 -14.19
N ASP A 51 -25.32 -2.18 -14.47
CA ASP A 51 -26.02 -1.09 -13.81
C ASP A 51 -27.17 -1.64 -12.94
N PHE A 52 -26.93 -1.66 -11.64
CA PHE A 52 -27.89 -2.10 -10.63
C PHE A 52 -28.61 -0.92 -9.96
N SER A 53 -28.36 0.32 -10.42
CA SER A 53 -28.89 1.56 -9.82
C SER A 53 -30.41 1.63 -9.74
N SER A 54 -31.14 0.88 -10.59
CA SER A 54 -32.60 0.84 -10.60
C SER A 54 -33.21 0.04 -9.43
N ILE A 55 -32.41 -0.65 -8.63
CA ILE A 55 -32.89 -1.41 -7.46
C ILE A 55 -32.95 -0.47 -6.25
N SER A 56 -34.13 0.11 -6.04
CA SER A 56 -34.44 0.91 -4.85
C SER A 56 -35.58 0.28 -4.06
N TYR A 57 -35.40 0.12 -2.74
CA TYR A 57 -36.48 -0.30 -1.83
C TYR A 57 -36.76 0.83 -0.86
N ASN A 58 -37.97 1.40 -0.90
CA ASN A 58 -38.46 2.40 0.06
C ASN A 58 -37.48 3.57 0.31
N HIS A 59 -37.02 4.23 -0.76
CA HIS A 59 -36.01 5.31 -0.77
C HIS A 59 -34.56 4.91 -0.41
N ILE A 60 -34.27 3.63 -0.14
CA ILE A 60 -32.90 3.15 0.03
C ILE A 60 -32.37 2.71 -1.34
N MET A 61 -31.31 3.37 -1.83
CA MET A 61 -30.65 3.05 -3.10
C MET A 61 -29.64 1.90 -2.94
N ILE A 62 -30.16 0.69 -2.69
CA ILE A 62 -29.35 -0.53 -2.58
C ILE A 62 -28.54 -0.79 -3.86
N GLY A 63 -29.10 -0.43 -5.02
CA GLY A 63 -28.44 -0.53 -6.31
C GLY A 63 -27.08 0.17 -6.40
N ASN A 64 -26.98 1.38 -5.85
CA ASN A 64 -25.73 2.16 -5.87
C ASN A 64 -24.67 1.57 -4.95
N PHE A 65 -25.10 1.07 -3.79
CA PHE A 65 -24.19 0.39 -2.88
C PHE A 65 -23.64 -0.90 -3.51
N LEU A 66 -24.50 -1.71 -4.14
CA LEU A 66 -24.07 -2.92 -4.83
C LEU A 66 -23.10 -2.62 -5.97
N ASN A 67 -23.36 -1.57 -6.75
CA ASN A 67 -22.46 -1.12 -7.81
C ASN A 67 -21.08 -0.68 -7.24
N ALA A 68 -21.07 0.06 -6.13
CA ALA A 68 -19.83 0.45 -5.46
C ALA A 68 -19.02 -0.77 -4.97
N VAL A 69 -19.69 -1.78 -4.41
CA VAL A 69 -19.04 -3.04 -3.98
C VAL A 69 -18.47 -3.80 -5.17
N ILE A 70 -19.22 -3.94 -6.26
CA ILE A 70 -18.75 -4.62 -7.47
C ILE A 70 -17.54 -3.87 -8.06
N THR A 71 -17.61 -2.54 -8.13
CA THR A 71 -16.50 -1.71 -8.59
C THR A 71 -15.27 -1.88 -7.69
N PHE A 72 -15.44 -1.87 -6.37
CA PHE A 72 -14.35 -2.10 -5.43
C PHE A 72 -13.69 -3.47 -5.63
N LEU A 73 -14.49 -4.53 -5.80
CA LEU A 73 -13.97 -5.88 -6.08
C LEU A 73 -13.23 -5.94 -7.41
N MET A 74 -13.73 -5.28 -8.46
CA MET A 74 -13.03 -5.19 -9.74
C MET A 74 -11.69 -4.46 -9.61
N VAL A 75 -11.67 -3.33 -8.89
CA VAL A 75 -10.44 -2.58 -8.61
C VAL A 75 -9.43 -3.47 -7.89
N ALA A 76 -9.85 -4.11 -6.79
CA ALA A 76 -9.00 -4.99 -6.00
C ALA A 76 -8.44 -6.15 -6.84
N ALA A 77 -9.29 -6.80 -7.64
CA ALA A 77 -8.89 -7.87 -8.55
C ALA A 77 -7.88 -7.38 -9.60
N SER A 78 -8.11 -6.20 -10.18
CA SER A 78 -7.21 -5.61 -11.19
C SER A 78 -5.83 -5.30 -10.61
N VAL A 79 -5.75 -4.69 -9.43
CA VAL A 79 -4.48 -4.37 -8.75
C VAL A 79 -3.74 -5.66 -8.43
N TYR A 80 -4.45 -6.65 -7.90
CA TYR A 80 -3.83 -7.92 -7.57
C TYR A 80 -3.28 -8.63 -8.80
N PHE A 81 -4.07 -8.74 -9.88
CA PHE A 81 -3.69 -9.50 -11.06
C PHE A 81 -2.67 -8.78 -11.95
N PHE A 82 -2.83 -7.48 -12.19
CA PHE A 82 -1.96 -6.73 -13.12
C PHE A 82 -0.73 -6.10 -12.47
N ILE A 83 -0.73 -5.95 -11.14
CA ILE A 83 0.35 -5.23 -10.45
C ILE A 83 1.04 -6.17 -9.45
N VAL A 84 0.31 -6.65 -8.44
CA VAL A 84 0.91 -7.45 -7.36
C VAL A 84 1.44 -8.78 -7.89
N MET A 85 0.68 -9.48 -8.73
CA MET A 85 1.08 -10.78 -9.26
C MET A 85 2.30 -10.73 -10.17
N PRO A 86 2.38 -9.88 -11.21
CA PRO A 86 3.58 -9.76 -12.02
C PRO A 86 4.75 -9.16 -11.23
N ALA A 87 4.50 -8.21 -10.31
CA ALA A 87 5.57 -7.72 -9.43
C ALA A 87 6.15 -8.85 -8.57
N ASN A 88 5.30 -9.64 -7.91
CA ASN A 88 5.74 -10.77 -7.10
C ASN A 88 6.43 -11.86 -7.94
N ALA A 89 5.89 -12.18 -9.12
CA ALA A 89 6.47 -13.17 -10.02
C ALA A 89 7.81 -12.69 -10.61
N LEU A 90 7.94 -11.41 -10.94
CA LEU A 90 9.16 -10.81 -11.45
C LEU A 90 10.22 -10.70 -10.35
N MET A 91 9.84 -10.26 -9.14
CA MET A 91 10.73 -10.24 -7.98
C MET A 91 11.26 -11.66 -7.72
N ALA A 92 10.39 -12.68 -7.66
CA ALA A 92 10.81 -14.07 -7.50
C ALA A 92 11.79 -14.56 -8.60
N ARG A 93 11.75 -13.97 -9.80
CA ARG A 93 12.67 -14.30 -10.91
C ARG A 93 13.96 -13.48 -10.92
N ILE A 94 13.94 -12.22 -10.47
CA ILE A 94 15.10 -11.32 -10.55
C ILE A 94 16.03 -11.47 -9.34
N LYS A 95 15.49 -11.67 -8.13
CA LYS A 95 16.24 -11.87 -6.88
C LYS A 95 15.26 -12.48 -5.87
N GLY A 96 15.66 -13.55 -5.17
CA GLY A 96 14.87 -14.10 -4.05
C GLY A 96 14.35 -13.00 -3.12
N PRO A 97 13.27 -13.29 -2.36
CA PRO A 97 12.32 -12.33 -1.78
C PRO A 97 12.99 -11.02 -1.38
N VAL A 98 12.38 -9.90 -1.84
CA VAL A 98 12.76 -8.54 -1.44
C VAL A 98 13.24 -8.59 0.00
N PRO A 99 14.47 -8.14 0.32
CA PRO A 99 14.87 -8.05 1.71
C PRO A 99 13.82 -7.16 2.37
N GLU A 100 12.90 -7.77 3.11
CA GLU A 100 12.21 -7.14 4.23
C GLU A 100 13.30 -6.34 4.89
N VAL A 101 13.15 -5.01 4.94
CA VAL A 101 14.12 -4.11 5.57
C VAL A 101 14.54 -4.82 6.85
N PRO A 102 15.78 -5.38 6.92
CA PRO A 102 16.12 -6.25 8.02
C PRO A 102 15.82 -5.45 9.28
N PRO A 103 15.00 -5.95 10.21
CA PRO A 103 14.47 -5.15 11.30
C PRO A 103 15.64 -4.45 11.94
N ALA A 104 15.77 -3.13 11.71
CA ALA A 104 17.03 -2.43 11.95
C ALA A 104 17.43 -2.51 13.43
N SER A 105 16.46 -2.86 14.28
CA SER A 105 16.59 -3.21 15.67
C SER A 105 16.27 -4.68 15.98
N LYS A 106 17.05 -5.26 16.90
CA LYS A 106 16.67 -6.42 17.72
C LYS A 106 16.28 -5.94 19.11
N VAL A 107 15.37 -6.64 19.78
CA VAL A 107 14.99 -6.32 21.17
C VAL A 107 16.03 -6.89 22.13
N CYS A 108 16.54 -6.08 23.05
CA CYS A 108 17.44 -6.57 24.10
C CYS A 108 16.68 -7.49 25.07
N PRO A 109 17.13 -8.73 25.32
CA PRO A 109 16.43 -9.70 26.18
C PRO A 109 16.39 -9.30 27.66
N GLN A 110 17.21 -8.33 28.08
CA GLN A 110 17.32 -7.93 29.50
C GLN A 110 16.50 -6.68 29.83
N CYS A 111 16.51 -5.68 28.94
CA CYS A 111 15.84 -4.40 29.21
C CYS A 111 14.73 -4.06 28.20
N LEU A 112 14.44 -4.94 27.25
CA LEU A 112 13.38 -4.81 26.26
C LEU A 112 13.46 -3.54 25.38
N SER A 113 14.59 -2.85 25.38
CA SER A 113 14.83 -1.72 24.49
C SER A 113 15.24 -2.17 23.09
N ASP A 114 14.86 -1.39 22.09
CA ASP A 114 15.27 -1.58 20.70
C ASP A 114 16.75 -1.20 20.51
N ILE A 115 17.57 -2.17 20.12
CA ILE A 115 19.01 -1.99 19.85
C ILE A 115 19.33 -2.38 18.40
N PRO A 116 20.31 -1.74 17.74
CA PRO A 116 20.60 -2.08 16.35
C PRO A 116 21.13 -3.53 16.23
N ILE A 117 20.81 -4.23 15.13
CA ILE A 117 21.12 -5.67 14.94
C ILE A 117 22.60 -6.00 15.24
N ARG A 118 23.53 -5.10 14.86
CA ARG A 118 24.97 -5.28 15.02
C ARG A 118 25.53 -4.86 16.39
N ALA A 119 24.69 -4.39 17.32
CA ALA A 119 25.14 -4.03 18.66
C ALA A 119 25.52 -5.28 19.46
N GLN A 120 26.78 -5.34 19.90
CA GLN A 120 27.26 -6.35 20.84
C GLN A 120 27.00 -5.98 22.31
N ARG A 121 26.64 -4.72 22.57
CA ARG A 121 26.35 -4.20 23.91
C ARG A 121 25.13 -3.29 23.85
N CYS A 122 24.19 -3.49 24.77
CA CYS A 122 22.99 -2.65 24.85
C CYS A 122 23.36 -1.24 25.35
N SER A 123 22.85 -0.19 24.70
CA SER A 123 23.05 1.20 25.14
C SER A 123 22.32 1.55 26.43
N HIS A 124 21.22 0.85 26.74
CA HIS A 124 20.36 1.17 27.87
C HIS A 124 20.79 0.45 29.15
N CYS A 125 20.96 -0.88 29.10
CA CYS A 125 21.35 -1.68 30.27
C CYS A 125 22.81 -2.14 30.28
N THR A 126 23.59 -1.81 29.25
CA THR A 126 25.02 -2.14 29.14
C THR A 126 25.38 -3.63 29.13
N GLN A 127 24.38 -4.52 29.10
CA GLN A 127 24.55 -5.96 28.96
C GLN A 127 25.08 -6.33 27.58
N LEU A 128 25.83 -7.42 27.51
CA LEU A 128 26.30 -8.01 26.26
C LEU A 128 25.13 -8.71 25.56
N VAL A 129 24.90 -8.39 24.29
CA VAL A 129 23.80 -8.93 23.50
C VAL A 129 24.39 -9.53 22.23
N ALA A 130 24.54 -10.86 22.22
CA ALA A 130 24.95 -11.61 21.04
C ALA A 130 23.87 -11.51 19.94
#